data_AF-A0A415RN03-F1
#
_entry.id   AF-A0A415RN03-F1
#
_cell.length_a   1.000
_cell.length_b   1.000
_cell.length_c   1.000
_cell.angle_alpha   90.00
_cell.angle_beta   90.00
_cell.angle_gamma   90.00
#
_symmetry.space_group_name_H-M   'P 1'
#
loop_
_entity.id
_entity.type
_entity.pdbx_description
1 polymer ?
#
loop_
_entity_poly.entity_id
_entity_poly.type
_entity_poly.pdbx_seq_one_letter_code
_entity_poly.pdbx_strand_id
1 'polypeptide(L)'
;MNIILMHMSDGLISINIGVVFTVISLIMLVYSMKKMKENQDEKKIPMMAVMAAFIFACQMINFTIPGTGSSGHIGGAILLCMILGYFPAFISLSCVLIIQCLLFGDGGLLALGCNIFNMGVIPCFIVYPLIIKPILKKNYNPITIALTSILGVVVALELGAFSVVLQTVCSKVTQLPFHQFVLLMLPIHFAIGLVEGVITSLICLYVYRDNHQILTQALNNQYTSSPVKKIMTVFIALALLVGGGLSLYASGQPDGLEWSILNITGKEDIDNSNQTKDQIKQIQNQITILPDYSFKNKDSLSGTTVSGIFGVAATCMLGGLVGYVVLKKKNEKNH
;
A
#
# COMPACT_ATOMS: atom_id res chain seq x y z
N MET A 1 9.57 23.53 4.25
CA MET A 1 9.38 22.69 3.06
C MET A 1 8.75 21.44 3.63
N ASN A 2 7.44 21.28 3.47
CA ASN A 2 6.70 20.23 4.17
C ASN A 2 6.94 18.94 3.40
N ILE A 3 7.74 18.06 3.97
CA ILE A 3 7.96 16.71 3.45
C ILE A 3 6.72 15.92 3.85
N ILE A 4 5.82 15.65 2.92
CA ILE A 4 4.62 14.85 3.18
C ILE A 4 5.02 13.38 3.03
N LEU A 5 5.52 12.79 4.11
CA LEU A 5 5.79 11.36 4.18
C LEU A 5 4.53 10.64 4.64
N MET A 6 4.00 9.75 3.82
CA MET A 6 2.77 9.00 4.14
C MET A 6 3.07 7.66 4.84
N HIS A 7 4.35 7.27 4.86
CA HIS A 7 4.81 5.97 5.31
C HIS A 7 5.88 6.12 6.40
N MET A 8 6.15 5.06 7.16
CA MET A 8 7.18 5.11 8.20
C MET A 8 8.52 5.54 7.62
N SER A 9 9.14 6.54 8.23
CA SER A 9 10.48 7.02 7.92
C SER A 9 11.54 6.22 8.68
N ASP A 10 12.79 6.28 8.20
CA ASP A 10 13.94 5.62 8.85
C ASP A 10 14.24 6.19 10.24
N GLY A 11 13.75 7.40 10.52
CA GLY A 11 13.87 8.06 11.83
C GLY A 11 13.16 7.30 12.95
N LEU A 12 12.02 6.68 12.64
CA LEU A 12 11.14 6.01 13.62
C LEU A 12 11.63 4.63 14.05
N ILE A 13 12.52 4.01 13.27
CA ILE A 13 12.86 2.59 13.40
C ILE A 13 14.34 2.41 13.74
N SER A 14 14.64 1.46 14.65
CA SER A 14 16.00 1.00 14.89
C SER A 14 16.46 0.05 13.79
N ILE A 15 17.77 -0.06 13.56
CA ILE A 15 18.31 -0.98 12.55
C ILE A 15 17.83 -2.42 12.79
N ASN A 16 17.81 -2.86 14.05
CA ASN A 16 17.38 -4.20 14.43
C ASN A 16 15.92 -4.48 14.03
N ILE A 17 15.00 -3.55 14.34
CA ILE A 17 13.58 -3.69 13.99
C ILE A 17 13.42 -3.63 12.46
N GLY A 18 14.09 -2.69 11.77
CA GLY A 18 14.04 -2.60 10.31
C GLY A 18 14.51 -3.88 9.62
N VAL A 19 15.60 -4.49 10.08
CA VAL A 19 16.11 -5.78 9.57
C VAL A 19 15.12 -6.91 9.84
N VAL A 20 14.57 -7.01 11.05
CA VAL A 20 13.60 -8.07 11.40
C VAL A 20 12.38 -8.02 10.47
N PHE A 21 11.77 -6.85 10.31
CA PHE A 21 10.59 -6.72 9.45
C PHE A 21 10.92 -6.84 7.96
N THR A 22 12.13 -6.46 7.54
CA THR A 22 12.60 -6.72 6.17
C THR A 22 12.70 -8.23 5.91
N VAL A 23 13.26 -9.00 6.83
CA VAL A 23 13.36 -10.46 6.70
C VAL A 23 11.98 -11.10 6.66
N ILE A 24 11.07 -10.71 7.56
CA ILE A 24 9.69 -11.25 7.60
C ILE A 24 8.96 -10.93 6.30
N SER A 25 8.97 -9.67 5.87
CA SER A 25 8.32 -9.22 4.63
C SER A 25 8.90 -9.92 3.40
N LEU A 26 10.22 -10.10 3.33
CA LEU A 26 10.88 -10.81 2.24
C LEU A 26 10.49 -12.29 2.21
N ILE A 27 10.43 -12.97 3.36
CA ILE A 27 9.96 -14.36 3.45
C ILE A 27 8.54 -14.48 2.91
N MET A 28 7.65 -13.57 3.32
CA MET A 28 6.27 -13.55 2.84
C MET A 28 6.17 -13.26 1.34
N LEU A 29 7.06 -12.42 0.79
CA LEU A 29 7.11 -12.09 -0.64
C LEU A 29 7.56 -13.30 -1.46
N VAL A 30 8.63 -13.94 -1.03
CA VAL A 30 9.13 -15.18 -1.66
C VAL A 30 8.10 -16.30 -1.57
N TYR A 31 7.42 -16.44 -0.42
CA TYR A 31 6.35 -17.40 -0.24
C TYR A 31 5.16 -17.13 -1.19
N SER A 32 4.77 -15.86 -1.34
CA SER A 32 3.70 -15.45 -2.25
C SER A 32 4.03 -15.72 -3.71
N MET A 33 5.27 -15.44 -4.13
CA MET A 33 5.74 -15.74 -5.49
C MET A 33 5.72 -17.26 -5.77
N LYS A 34 6.11 -18.09 -4.80
CA LYS A 34 6.02 -19.55 -4.92
C LYS A 34 4.57 -20.02 -5.07
N LYS A 35 3.67 -19.51 -4.24
CA LYS A 35 2.24 -19.88 -4.28
C LYS A 35 1.53 -19.41 -5.55
N MET A 36 1.85 -18.21 -6.04
CA MET A 36 1.34 -17.71 -7.31
C MET A 36 1.74 -18.64 -8.48
N LYS A 37 2.96 -19.18 -8.44
CA LYS A 37 3.45 -20.14 -9.43
C LYS A 37 2.72 -21.50 -9.34
N GLU A 38 2.51 -22.01 -8.13
CA GLU A 38 1.81 -23.29 -7.90
C GLU A 38 0.34 -23.24 -8.37
N ASN A 39 -0.34 -22.11 -8.18
CA ASN A 39 -1.75 -21.94 -8.50
C ASN A 39 -2.03 -21.59 -9.98
N GLN A 40 -0.98 -21.45 -10.80
CA GLN A 40 -1.07 -21.07 -12.23
C GLN A 40 -1.74 -19.70 -12.47
N ASP A 41 -1.50 -18.75 -11.57
CA ASP A 41 -2.06 -17.39 -11.58
C ASP A 41 -1.48 -16.48 -12.68
N GLU A 42 -0.78 -17.05 -13.65
CA GLU A 42 -0.02 -16.38 -14.72
C GLU A 42 -0.89 -15.40 -15.52
N LYS A 43 -2.17 -15.77 -15.72
CA LYS A 43 -3.18 -14.98 -16.42
C LYS A 43 -3.54 -13.68 -15.68
N LYS A 44 -3.17 -13.53 -14.40
CA LYS A 44 -3.43 -12.32 -13.62
C LYS A 44 -2.37 -11.25 -13.73
N ILE A 45 -1.18 -11.57 -14.22
CA ILE A 45 -0.07 -10.61 -14.25
C ILE A 45 -0.48 -9.25 -14.84
N PRO A 46 -1.26 -9.20 -15.94
CA PRO A 46 -1.78 -7.91 -16.44
C PRO A 46 -2.70 -7.20 -15.45
N MET A 47 -3.62 -7.91 -14.80
CA MET A 47 -4.52 -7.34 -13.79
C MET A 47 -3.76 -6.88 -12.54
N MET A 48 -2.73 -7.63 -12.11
CA MET A 48 -1.84 -7.23 -11.01
C MET A 48 -1.15 -5.92 -11.31
N ALA A 49 -0.56 -5.78 -12.50
CA ALA A 49 0.14 -4.56 -12.92
C ALA A 49 -0.81 -3.35 -12.95
N VAL A 50 -2.00 -3.52 -13.52
CA VAL A 50 -3.03 -2.47 -13.58
C VAL A 50 -3.51 -2.08 -12.19
N MET A 51 -3.82 -3.06 -11.34
CA MET A 51 -4.29 -2.78 -9.99
C MET A 51 -3.20 -2.17 -9.12
N ALA A 52 -1.94 -2.61 -9.26
CA ALA A 52 -0.81 -1.99 -8.57
C ALA A 52 -0.67 -0.52 -8.96
N ALA A 53 -0.74 -0.20 -10.26
CA ALA A 53 -0.68 1.16 -10.75
C ALA A 53 -1.87 2.02 -10.26
N PHE A 54 -3.07 1.44 -10.20
CA PHE A 54 -4.25 2.10 -9.62
C PHE A 54 -4.08 2.39 -8.12
N ILE A 55 -3.61 1.41 -7.33
CA ILE A 55 -3.36 1.61 -5.89
C ILE A 55 -2.25 2.64 -5.66
N PHE A 56 -1.17 2.61 -6.45
CA PHE A 56 -0.14 3.65 -6.41
C PHE A 56 -0.76 5.04 -6.61
N ALA A 57 -1.58 5.21 -7.65
CA ALA A 57 -2.24 6.49 -7.92
C ALA A 57 -3.17 6.92 -6.77
N CYS A 58 -3.93 5.99 -6.21
CA CYS A 58 -4.80 6.26 -5.06
C CYS A 58 -4.03 6.63 -3.80
N GLN A 59 -2.86 6.03 -3.57
CA GLN A 59 -1.99 6.33 -2.43
C GLN A 59 -1.36 7.72 -2.52
N MET A 60 -1.18 8.29 -3.71
CA MET A 60 -0.73 9.67 -3.87
C MET A 60 -1.76 10.72 -3.41
N ILE A 61 -3.01 10.33 -3.18
CA ILE A 61 -4.06 11.26 -2.77
C ILE A 61 -4.25 11.18 -1.28
N ASN A 62 -3.67 12.17 -0.59
CA ASN A 62 -4.07 12.50 0.78
C ASN A 62 -5.41 13.24 0.75
N PHE A 63 -6.37 12.79 1.53
CA PHE A 63 -7.62 13.47 1.77
C PHE A 63 -7.66 13.99 3.21
N THR A 64 -8.14 15.22 3.38
CA THR A 64 -8.27 15.85 4.69
C THR A 64 -9.30 15.12 5.55
N ILE A 65 -8.96 14.89 6.82
CA ILE A 65 -9.89 14.40 7.84
C ILE A 65 -10.51 15.62 8.56
N PRO A 66 -11.79 15.94 8.30
CA PRO A 66 -12.39 17.18 8.78
C PRO A 66 -12.30 17.34 10.30
N GLY A 67 -11.92 18.54 10.75
CA GLY A 67 -11.88 18.89 12.17
C GLY A 67 -10.65 18.41 12.95
N THR A 68 -9.71 17.70 12.32
CA THR A 68 -8.50 17.18 12.99
C THR A 68 -7.22 17.93 12.63
N GLY A 69 -7.16 18.53 11.44
CA GLY A 69 -5.93 19.09 10.88
C GLY A 69 -4.97 18.02 10.33
N SER A 70 -5.43 16.77 10.21
CA SER A 70 -4.71 15.64 9.62
C SER A 70 -5.27 15.31 8.24
N SER A 71 -4.48 14.62 7.43
CA SER A 71 -4.89 13.92 6.23
C SER A 71 -4.64 12.41 6.33
N GLY A 72 -5.09 11.66 5.33
CA GLY A 72 -4.67 10.28 5.15
C GLY A 72 -4.86 9.84 3.70
N HIS A 73 -4.27 8.71 3.36
CA HIS A 73 -4.38 8.09 2.04
C HIS A 73 -4.98 6.69 2.14
N ILE A 74 -5.30 6.13 0.98
CA ILE A 74 -5.82 4.76 0.86
C ILE A 74 -4.66 3.76 1.07
N GLY A 75 -4.88 2.69 1.83
CA GLY A 75 -3.97 1.56 1.96
C GLY A 75 -4.06 0.58 0.78
N GLY A 76 -5.27 0.24 0.33
CA GLY A 76 -5.54 -0.47 -0.94
C GLY A 76 -5.38 -2.00 -0.92
N ALA A 77 -4.79 -2.56 0.14
CA ALA A 77 -4.48 -3.99 0.24
C ALA A 77 -5.73 -4.89 0.23
N ILE A 78 -6.80 -4.48 0.92
CA ILE A 78 -8.06 -5.24 0.94
C ILE A 78 -8.73 -5.24 -0.43
N LEU A 79 -8.75 -4.11 -1.12
CA LEU A 79 -9.24 -4.03 -2.49
C LEU A 79 -8.46 -4.96 -3.42
N LEU A 80 -7.13 -4.96 -3.32
CA LEU A 80 -6.29 -5.89 -4.07
C LEU A 80 -6.64 -7.35 -3.75
N CYS A 81 -6.83 -7.70 -2.48
CA CYS A 81 -7.20 -9.07 -2.11
C CYS A 81 -8.57 -9.47 -2.65
N MET A 82 -9.54 -8.56 -2.65
CA MET A 82 -10.88 -8.80 -3.19
C MET A 82 -10.89 -9.04 -4.71
N ILE A 83 -9.94 -8.45 -5.44
CA ILE A 83 -9.87 -8.54 -6.91
C ILE A 83 -8.89 -9.63 -7.36
N LEU A 84 -7.74 -9.75 -6.70
CA LEU A 84 -6.62 -10.59 -7.13
C LEU A 84 -6.42 -11.84 -6.26
N GLY A 85 -7.04 -11.92 -5.09
CA GLY A 85 -6.64 -12.87 -4.04
C GLY A 85 -5.38 -12.43 -3.31
N TYR A 86 -5.12 -13.02 -2.13
CA TYR A 86 -4.14 -12.47 -1.19
C TYR A 86 -2.66 -12.60 -1.60
N PHE A 87 -2.24 -13.69 -2.27
CA PHE A 87 -0.84 -13.79 -2.73
C PHE A 87 -0.49 -12.76 -3.82
N PRO A 88 -1.28 -12.63 -4.91
CA PRO A 88 -0.96 -11.65 -5.94
C PRO A 88 -1.21 -10.21 -5.47
N ALA A 89 -2.18 -10.00 -4.56
CA ALA A 89 -2.39 -8.72 -3.91
C ALA A 89 -1.14 -8.26 -3.14
N PHE A 90 -0.57 -9.15 -2.32
CA PHE A 90 0.62 -8.84 -1.54
C PHE A 90 1.83 -8.50 -2.43
N ILE A 91 2.05 -9.25 -3.52
CA ILE A 91 3.11 -8.97 -4.50
C ILE A 91 2.88 -7.59 -5.13
N SER A 92 1.65 -7.31 -5.55
CA SER A 92 1.29 -6.04 -6.20
C SER A 92 1.56 -4.86 -5.28
N LEU A 93 1.09 -4.92 -4.03
CA LEU A 93 1.30 -3.85 -3.06
C LEU A 93 2.78 -3.70 -2.67
N SER A 94 3.53 -4.80 -2.55
CA SER A 94 4.96 -4.73 -2.29
C SER A 94 5.69 -3.97 -3.41
N CYS A 95 5.28 -4.17 -4.68
CA CYS A 95 5.83 -3.40 -5.81
C CYS A 95 5.52 -1.91 -5.68
N VAL A 96 4.30 -1.54 -5.26
CA VAL A 96 3.90 -0.14 -5.02
C VAL A 96 4.82 0.50 -3.98
N LEU A 97 4.96 -0.12 -2.80
CA LEU A 97 5.77 0.39 -1.69
C LEU A 97 7.26 0.49 -2.03
N ILE A 98 7.79 -0.47 -2.81
CA ILE A 98 9.17 -0.42 -3.30
C ILE A 98 9.37 0.77 -4.24
N ILE A 99 8.42 1.02 -5.15
CA ILE A 99 8.49 2.16 -6.07
C ILE A 99 8.38 3.49 -5.31
N GLN A 100 7.47 3.60 -4.35
CA GLN A 100 7.33 4.79 -3.50
C GLN A 100 8.61 5.09 -2.73
N CYS A 101 9.17 4.08 -2.06
CA CYS A 101 10.40 4.23 -1.30
C CYS A 101 11.60 4.59 -2.19
N LEU A 102 11.79 3.91 -3.33
CA LEU A 102 12.99 4.07 -4.16
C LEU A 102 12.93 5.25 -5.12
N LEU A 103 11.78 5.50 -5.77
CA LEU A 103 11.68 6.53 -6.81
C LEU A 103 11.19 7.87 -6.27
N PHE A 104 10.38 7.84 -5.21
CA PHE A 104 9.72 9.01 -4.64
C PHE A 104 10.21 9.38 -3.24
N GLY A 105 11.00 8.54 -2.58
CA GLY A 105 11.42 8.79 -1.21
C GLY A 105 10.28 8.74 -0.19
N ASP A 106 9.10 8.27 -0.60
CA ASP A 106 7.92 8.17 0.27
C ASP A 106 8.01 6.89 1.09
N GLY A 107 8.48 7.05 2.33
CA GLY A 107 8.88 5.99 3.23
C GLY A 107 10.39 5.72 3.20
N GLY A 108 10.92 5.37 4.36
CA GLY A 108 12.35 5.13 4.54
C GLY A 108 12.81 3.76 4.02
N LEU A 109 14.05 3.67 3.56
CA LEU A 109 14.62 2.42 3.02
C LEU A 109 14.85 1.36 4.11
N LEU A 110 15.26 1.77 5.31
CA LEU A 110 15.32 0.88 6.48
C LEU A 110 13.91 0.49 6.96
N ALA A 111 12.95 1.41 6.87
CA ALA A 111 11.56 1.20 7.26
C ALA A 111 10.72 0.44 6.21
N LEU A 112 11.24 0.21 5.00
CA LEU A 112 10.51 -0.45 3.90
C LEU A 112 9.95 -1.82 4.31
N GLY A 113 10.73 -2.61 5.05
CA GLY A 113 10.28 -3.89 5.58
C GLY A 113 9.07 -3.76 6.52
N CYS A 114 9.05 -2.73 7.37
CA CYS A 114 7.94 -2.40 8.25
C CYS A 114 6.71 -1.96 7.46
N ASN A 115 6.88 -1.09 6.47
CA ASN A 115 5.79 -0.62 5.61
C ASN A 115 5.13 -1.79 4.85
N ILE A 116 5.94 -2.69 4.25
CA ILE A 116 5.42 -3.90 3.60
C ILE A 116 4.71 -4.83 4.59
N PHE A 117 5.19 -4.92 5.83
CA PHE A 117 4.52 -5.72 6.85
C PHE A 117 3.16 -5.12 7.25
N ASN A 118 3.14 -3.84 7.59
CA ASN A 118 1.96 -3.14 8.11
C ASN A 118 0.87 -3.04 7.06
N MET A 119 1.23 -2.66 5.83
CA MET A 119 0.26 -2.41 4.75
C MET A 119 0.05 -3.63 3.85
N GLY A 120 0.99 -4.57 3.82
CA GLY A 120 0.88 -5.77 2.98
C GLY A 120 0.56 -7.02 3.79
N VAL A 121 1.45 -7.39 4.73
CA VAL A 121 1.34 -8.68 5.42
C VAL A 121 0.08 -8.74 6.27
N ILE A 122 -0.19 -7.72 7.09
CA ILE A 122 -1.37 -7.68 7.97
C ILE A 122 -2.68 -7.80 7.16
N PRO A 123 -2.99 -6.93 6.19
CA PRO A 123 -4.25 -7.04 5.45
C PRO A 123 -4.34 -8.33 4.62
N CYS A 124 -3.27 -8.72 3.93
CA CYS A 124 -3.32 -9.86 3.00
C CYS A 124 -3.36 -11.22 3.72
N PHE A 125 -2.65 -11.37 4.83
CA PHE A 125 -2.47 -12.68 5.49
C PHE A 125 -3.13 -12.79 6.87
N ILE A 126 -3.58 -11.69 7.46
CA ILE A 126 -4.34 -11.71 8.72
C ILE A 126 -5.79 -11.35 8.41
N VAL A 127 -6.05 -10.13 7.96
CA VAL A 127 -7.43 -9.62 7.88
C VAL A 127 -8.24 -10.30 6.78
N TYR A 128 -7.72 -10.37 5.56
CA TYR A 128 -8.45 -10.98 4.45
C TYR A 128 -8.81 -12.45 4.70
N PRO A 129 -7.86 -13.36 5.03
CA PRO A 129 -8.20 -14.78 5.21
C PRO A 129 -8.95 -15.08 6.51
N LEU A 130 -8.78 -14.31 7.59
CA LEU A 130 -9.43 -14.60 8.88
C LEU A 130 -10.78 -13.91 9.06
N ILE A 131 -11.01 -12.78 8.40
CA ILE A 131 -12.25 -11.99 8.55
C ILE A 131 -13.05 -12.00 7.25
N ILE A 132 -12.46 -11.52 6.16
CA ILE A 132 -13.21 -11.27 4.92
C ILE A 132 -13.63 -12.57 4.24
N LYS A 133 -12.65 -13.46 4.00
CA LYS A 133 -12.84 -14.70 3.26
C LYS A 133 -13.88 -15.63 3.90
N PRO A 134 -13.88 -15.88 5.23
CA PRO A 134 -14.88 -16.76 5.86
C PRO A 134 -16.30 -16.20 5.77
N ILE A 135 -16.47 -14.87 5.94
CA ILE A 135 -17.78 -14.22 5.85
C ILE A 135 -18.34 -14.34 4.43
N LEU A 136 -17.54 -14.03 3.42
CA LEU A 136 -17.95 -14.10 2.02
C LEU A 136 -18.16 -15.54 1.53
N LYS A 137 -17.42 -16.52 2.08
CA LYS A 137 -17.65 -17.95 1.81
C LYS A 137 -18.99 -18.44 2.36
N LYS A 138 -19.45 -17.88 3.48
CA LYS A 138 -20.73 -18.23 4.10
C LYS A 138 -21.91 -17.54 3.42
N ASN A 139 -21.75 -16.27 3.06
CA ASN A 139 -22.81 -15.49 2.43
C ASN A 139 -22.24 -14.57 1.35
N TYR A 140 -22.47 -14.92 0.09
CA TYR A 140 -21.97 -14.17 -1.07
C TYR A 140 -23.10 -13.38 -1.73
N ASN A 141 -23.27 -12.13 -1.32
CA ASN A 141 -24.23 -11.18 -1.90
C ASN A 141 -23.69 -9.73 -1.82
N PRO A 142 -24.28 -8.76 -2.54
CA PRO A 142 -23.81 -7.37 -2.58
C PRO A 142 -23.68 -6.70 -1.21
N ILE A 143 -24.66 -6.88 -0.32
CA ILE A 143 -24.66 -6.25 1.01
C ILE A 143 -23.51 -6.81 1.84
N THR A 144 -23.32 -8.13 1.82
CA THR A 144 -22.21 -8.77 2.52
C THR A 144 -20.86 -8.35 1.95
N ILE A 145 -20.72 -8.22 0.62
CA ILE A 145 -19.51 -7.68 -0.02
C ILE A 145 -19.21 -6.27 0.50
N ALA A 146 -20.22 -5.40 0.55
CA ALA A 146 -20.03 -4.02 0.97
C ALA A 146 -19.62 -3.91 2.45
N LEU A 147 -20.40 -4.51 3.35
CA LEU A 147 -20.15 -4.46 4.79
C LEU A 147 -18.82 -5.12 5.16
N THR A 148 -18.51 -6.26 4.55
CA THR A 148 -17.25 -6.98 4.84
C THR A 148 -16.04 -6.23 4.29
N SER A 149 -16.18 -5.51 3.17
CA SER A 149 -15.11 -4.63 2.66
C SER A 149 -14.82 -3.50 3.63
N ILE A 150 -15.85 -2.82 4.14
CA ILE A 150 -15.70 -1.73 5.12
C ILE A 150 -15.05 -2.26 6.41
N LEU A 151 -15.61 -3.32 6.98
CA LEU A 151 -15.07 -3.95 8.20
C LEU A 151 -13.61 -4.38 8.00
N GLY A 152 -13.31 -5.04 6.88
CA GLY A 152 -11.98 -5.53 6.58
C GLY A 152 -10.95 -4.41 6.43
N VAL A 153 -11.30 -3.31 5.75
CA VAL A 153 -10.42 -2.15 5.63
C VAL A 153 -10.17 -1.52 6.99
N VAL A 154 -11.23 -1.24 7.77
CA VAL A 154 -11.08 -0.65 9.11
C VAL A 154 -10.17 -1.50 9.99
N VAL A 155 -10.41 -2.80 10.08
CA VAL A 155 -9.58 -3.70 10.90
C VAL A 155 -8.13 -3.76 10.38
N ALA A 156 -7.92 -3.75 9.06
CA ALA A 156 -6.58 -3.73 8.49
C ALA A 156 -5.80 -2.46 8.85
N LEU A 157 -6.45 -1.29 8.73
CA LEU A 157 -5.82 -0.01 9.04
C LEU A 157 -5.54 0.13 10.54
N GLU A 158 -6.47 -0.29 11.40
CA GLU A 158 -6.26 -0.30 12.86
C GLU A 158 -5.09 -1.20 13.27
N LEU A 159 -5.03 -2.43 12.75
CA LEU A 159 -3.92 -3.35 13.04
C LEU A 159 -2.59 -2.85 12.45
N GLY A 160 -2.62 -2.23 11.26
CA GLY A 160 -1.46 -1.60 10.63
C GLY A 160 -0.92 -0.44 11.46
N ALA A 161 -1.78 0.52 11.82
CA ALA A 161 -1.45 1.66 12.65
C ALA A 161 -0.96 1.25 14.05
N PHE A 162 -1.59 0.24 14.65
CA PHE A 162 -1.12 -0.30 15.93
C PHE A 162 0.26 -0.95 15.80
N SER A 163 0.53 -1.67 14.70
CA SER A 163 1.84 -2.25 14.40
C SER A 163 2.92 -1.16 14.22
N VAL A 164 2.60 -0.04 13.57
CA VAL A 164 3.49 1.14 13.48
C VAL A 164 3.87 1.64 14.87
N VAL A 165 2.90 1.79 15.77
CA VAL A 165 3.14 2.23 17.16
C VAL A 165 4.06 1.24 17.88
N LEU A 166 3.78 -0.06 17.79
CA LEU A 166 4.61 -1.10 18.42
C LEU A 166 6.04 -1.10 17.88
N GLN A 167 6.22 -1.07 16.56
CA GLN A 167 7.53 -1.05 15.92
C GLN A 167 8.36 0.16 16.34
N THR A 168 7.72 1.32 16.44
CA THR A 168 8.36 2.59 16.84
C THR A 168 8.76 2.55 18.32
N VAL A 169 7.85 2.17 19.21
CA VAL A 169 8.12 2.10 20.66
C VAL A 169 9.15 1.01 20.98
N CYS A 170 9.04 -0.16 20.36
CA CYS A 170 10.02 -1.25 20.54
C CYS A 170 11.40 -0.88 19.97
N SER A 171 11.48 0.02 18.99
CA SER A 171 12.76 0.51 18.49
C SER A 171 13.52 1.34 19.51
N LYS A 172 12.85 1.98 20.48
CA LYS A 172 13.48 2.81 21.53
C LYS A 172 14.40 3.92 20.99
N VAL A 173 14.18 4.31 19.73
CA VAL A 173 14.92 5.38 19.05
C VAL A 173 14.18 6.73 19.14
N THR A 174 12.88 6.69 19.45
CA THR A 174 12.04 7.88 19.63
C THR A 174 11.59 8.01 21.08
N GLN A 175 11.44 9.24 21.58
CA GLN A 175 10.81 9.51 22.88
C GLN A 175 9.27 9.63 22.76
N LEU A 176 8.63 8.72 22.02
CA LEU A 176 7.18 8.72 21.82
C LEU A 176 6.50 7.85 22.89
N PRO A 177 5.69 8.42 23.79
CA PRO A 177 4.99 7.65 24.81
C PRO A 177 3.92 6.73 24.19
N PHE A 178 3.98 5.44 24.49
CA PHE A 178 3.09 4.43 23.89
C PHE A 178 1.61 4.82 23.95
N HIS A 179 1.12 5.20 25.13
CA HIS A 179 -0.31 5.49 25.32
C HIS A 179 -0.79 6.69 24.48
N GLN A 180 -0.01 7.78 24.47
CA GLN A 180 -0.34 8.96 23.66
C GLN A 180 -0.28 8.64 22.16
N PHE A 181 0.70 7.85 21.74
CA PHE A 181 0.85 7.49 20.34
C PHE A 181 -0.31 6.62 19.84
N VAL A 182 -0.76 5.64 20.63
CA VAL A 182 -1.98 4.88 20.34
C VAL A 182 -3.21 5.78 20.25
N LEU A 183 -3.39 6.69 21.21
CA LEU A 183 -4.56 7.58 21.28
C LEU A 183 -4.69 8.54 20.09
N LEU A 184 -3.57 8.92 19.47
CA LEU A 184 -3.58 9.79 18.30
C LEU A 184 -3.64 8.99 16.99
N MET A 185 -2.93 7.87 16.91
CA MET A 185 -2.86 7.06 15.69
C MET A 185 -4.19 6.38 15.36
N LEU A 186 -4.77 5.64 16.30
CA LEU A 186 -5.91 4.77 16.02
C LEU A 186 -7.16 5.56 15.59
N PRO A 187 -7.60 6.63 16.27
CA PRO A 187 -8.82 7.33 15.85
C PRO A 187 -8.76 7.94 14.44
N ILE A 188 -7.59 8.46 14.05
CA ILE A 188 -7.38 8.99 12.69
C ILE A 188 -7.44 7.85 11.67
N HIS A 189 -6.75 6.73 11.93
CA HIS A 189 -6.75 5.58 11.02
C HIS A 189 -8.11 4.88 10.94
N PHE A 190 -8.92 4.95 11.99
CA PHE A 190 -10.31 4.50 11.98
C PHE A 190 -11.14 5.36 11.01
N ALA A 191 -10.99 6.68 11.06
CA ALA A 191 -11.67 7.60 10.14
C ALA A 191 -11.22 7.37 8.68
N ILE A 192 -9.92 7.23 8.45
CA ILE A 192 -9.35 6.87 7.13
C ILE A 192 -9.94 5.53 6.65
N GLY A 193 -9.99 4.54 7.53
CA GLY A 193 -10.51 3.20 7.23
C GLY A 193 -11.99 3.17 6.90
N LEU A 194 -12.81 4.05 7.48
CA LEU A 194 -14.20 4.21 7.07
C LEU A 194 -14.31 4.75 5.64
N VAL A 195 -13.53 5.78 5.31
CA VAL A 195 -13.51 6.38 3.97
C VAL A 195 -13.01 5.37 2.93
N GLU A 196 -11.84 4.77 3.16
CA GLU A 196 -11.31 3.73 2.27
C GLU A 196 -12.23 2.52 2.19
N GLY A 197 -12.87 2.14 3.30
CA GLY A 197 -13.81 1.03 3.35
C GLY A 197 -15.00 1.24 2.43
N VAL A 198 -15.56 2.45 2.43
CA VAL A 198 -16.64 2.84 1.50
C VAL A 198 -16.14 2.80 0.07
N ILE A 199 -14.98 3.39 -0.24
CA ILE A 199 -14.41 3.37 -1.60
C ILE A 199 -14.19 1.93 -2.08
N THR A 200 -13.57 1.09 -1.24
CA THR A 200 -13.34 -0.33 -1.51
C THR A 200 -14.66 -1.06 -1.76
N SER A 201 -15.69 -0.80 -0.94
CA SER A 201 -17.01 -1.40 -1.11
C SER A 201 -17.64 -1.04 -2.46
N LEU A 202 -17.57 0.24 -2.87
CA LEU A 202 -18.13 0.72 -4.14
C LEU A 202 -17.43 0.09 -5.34
N ILE A 203 -16.10 0.00 -5.30
CA ILE A 203 -15.32 -0.64 -6.36
C ILE A 203 -15.64 -2.14 -6.43
N CYS A 204 -15.67 -2.84 -5.28
CA CYS A 204 -16.05 -4.25 -5.22
C CYS A 204 -17.46 -4.50 -5.75
N LEU A 205 -18.43 -3.62 -5.45
CA LEU A 205 -19.79 -3.70 -5.98
C LEU A 205 -19.87 -3.44 -7.49
N TYR A 206 -19.09 -2.48 -7.99
CA TYR A 206 -18.97 -2.24 -9.43
C TYR A 206 -18.44 -3.48 -10.15
N VAL A 207 -17.34 -4.06 -9.65
CA VAL A 207 -16.74 -5.27 -10.20
C VAL A 207 -17.70 -6.46 -10.07
N TYR A 208 -18.40 -6.60 -8.95
CA TYR A 208 -19.42 -7.64 -8.77
C TYR A 208 -20.51 -7.55 -9.84
N ARG A 209 -21.00 -6.34 -10.15
CA ARG A 209 -22.05 -6.13 -11.15
C ARG A 209 -21.56 -6.34 -12.57
N ASP A 210 -20.34 -5.91 -12.91
CA ASP A 210 -19.79 -6.03 -14.26
C ASP A 210 -19.23 -7.44 -14.55
N ASN A 211 -18.48 -8.00 -13.61
CA ASN A 211 -17.87 -9.32 -13.71
C ASN A 211 -17.67 -9.99 -12.34
N HIS A 212 -18.75 -10.56 -11.81
CA HIS A 212 -18.76 -11.31 -10.53
C HIS A 212 -17.74 -12.46 -10.45
N GLN A 213 -17.24 -12.96 -11.60
CA GLN A 213 -16.22 -14.01 -11.62
C GLN A 213 -14.92 -13.54 -10.98
N ILE A 214 -14.56 -12.25 -11.08
CA ILE A 214 -13.30 -11.74 -10.52
C ILE A 214 -13.27 -11.92 -9.00
N LEU A 215 -14.33 -11.51 -8.30
CA LEU A 215 -14.42 -11.64 -6.83
C LEU A 215 -14.50 -13.12 -6.41
N THR A 216 -15.29 -13.94 -7.11
CA THR A 216 -15.41 -15.37 -6.77
C THR A 216 -14.11 -16.14 -7.00
N GLN A 217 -13.38 -15.83 -8.07
CA GLN A 217 -12.07 -16.38 -8.36
C GLN A 217 -11.04 -16.01 -7.29
N ALA A 218 -10.98 -14.73 -6.91
CA ALA A 218 -10.15 -14.24 -5.80
C ALA A 218 -10.48 -14.95 -4.48
N LEU A 219 -11.76 -15.11 -4.17
CA LEU A 219 -12.23 -15.79 -2.95
C LEU A 219 -11.87 -17.29 -2.92
N ASN A 220 -11.93 -17.94 -4.08
CA ASN A 220 -11.72 -19.39 -4.21
C ASN A 220 -10.26 -19.78 -4.46
N ASN A 221 -9.37 -18.81 -4.70
CA ASN A 221 -8.04 -19.06 -5.24
C ASN A 221 -8.07 -19.88 -6.56
N GLN A 222 -9.09 -19.66 -7.40
CA GLN A 222 -9.29 -20.40 -8.65
C GLN A 222 -9.34 -19.41 -9.79
N TYR A 223 -8.52 -19.58 -10.83
CA TYR A 223 -8.33 -18.53 -11.83
C TYR A 223 -8.51 -19.07 -13.24
N THR A 224 -9.63 -18.72 -13.86
CA THR A 224 -9.95 -19.09 -15.23
C THR A 224 -9.78 -17.90 -16.16
N SER A 225 -9.77 -18.11 -17.49
CA SER A 225 -9.65 -17.00 -18.44
C SER A 225 -10.97 -16.24 -18.54
N SER A 226 -11.21 -15.33 -17.60
CA SER A 226 -12.31 -14.39 -17.69
C SER A 226 -11.90 -13.18 -18.54
N PRO A 227 -12.81 -12.60 -19.35
CA PRO A 227 -12.53 -11.37 -20.07
C PRO A 227 -12.42 -10.20 -19.08
N VAL A 228 -11.19 -9.81 -18.75
CA VAL A 228 -10.88 -8.72 -17.81
C VAL A 228 -10.57 -7.38 -18.50
N LYS A 229 -10.54 -7.35 -19.84
CA LYS A 229 -10.11 -6.19 -20.63
C LYS A 229 -10.86 -4.90 -20.28
N LYS A 230 -12.20 -4.95 -20.21
CA LYS A 230 -13.02 -3.79 -19.89
C LYS A 230 -12.66 -3.19 -18.52
N ILE A 231 -12.61 -4.05 -17.50
CA ILE A 231 -12.28 -3.66 -16.13
C ILE A 231 -10.85 -3.12 -16.03
N MET A 232 -9.89 -3.75 -16.71
CA MET A 232 -8.52 -3.24 -16.79
C MET A 232 -8.46 -1.85 -17.43
N THR A 233 -9.15 -1.62 -18.54
CA THR A 233 -9.20 -0.30 -19.19
C THR A 233 -9.77 0.76 -18.25
N VAL A 234 -10.83 0.43 -17.50
CA VAL A 234 -11.41 1.33 -16.50
C VAL A 234 -10.38 1.66 -15.41
N PHE A 235 -9.70 0.68 -14.83
CA PHE A 235 -8.71 0.93 -13.79
C PHE A 235 -7.46 1.67 -14.29
N ILE A 236 -7.00 1.43 -15.52
CA ILE A 236 -5.91 2.23 -16.12
C ILE A 236 -6.35 3.67 -16.30
N ALA A 237 -7.55 3.89 -16.85
CA ALA A 237 -8.08 5.24 -17.05
C ALA A 237 -8.24 5.97 -15.70
N LEU A 238 -8.76 5.29 -14.68
CA LEU A 238 -8.84 5.82 -13.33
C LEU A 238 -7.46 6.08 -12.73
N ALA A 239 -6.49 5.18 -12.89
CA ALA A 239 -5.13 5.38 -12.38
C ALA A 239 -4.48 6.64 -12.98
N LEU A 240 -4.63 6.84 -14.29
CA LEU A 240 -4.12 8.03 -14.99
C LEU A 240 -4.85 9.31 -14.56
N LEU A 241 -6.18 9.25 -14.41
CA LEU A 241 -6.99 10.38 -13.97
C LEU A 241 -6.67 10.77 -12.52
N VAL A 242 -6.53 9.78 -11.64
CA VAL A 242 -6.24 9.96 -10.21
C VAL A 242 -4.80 10.47 -10.06
N GLY A 243 -3.82 9.76 -10.63
CA GLY A 243 -2.40 10.09 -10.48
C GLY A 243 -1.99 11.37 -11.23
N GLY A 244 -2.52 11.60 -12.43
CA GLY A 244 -2.16 12.78 -13.23
C GLY A 244 -3.02 14.02 -12.96
N GLY A 245 -4.28 13.84 -12.55
CA GLY A 245 -5.25 14.91 -12.38
C GLY A 245 -5.65 15.18 -10.94
N LEU A 246 -6.27 14.19 -10.27
CA LEU A 246 -6.83 14.40 -8.93
C LEU A 246 -5.77 14.56 -7.83
N SER A 247 -4.57 14.02 -8.04
CA SER A 247 -3.41 14.22 -7.15
C SER A 247 -3.04 15.69 -6.95
N LEU A 248 -3.38 16.57 -7.90
CA LEU A 248 -3.20 18.03 -7.77
C LEU A 248 -4.04 18.64 -6.66
N TYR A 249 -5.09 17.94 -6.22
CA TYR A 249 -5.98 18.35 -5.13
C TYR A 249 -5.72 17.55 -3.84
N ALA A 250 -4.63 16.78 -3.79
CA ALA A 250 -4.22 16.10 -2.57
C ALA A 250 -3.97 17.12 -1.44
N SER A 251 -4.39 16.74 -0.23
CA SER A 251 -4.22 17.57 0.96
C SER A 251 -2.75 17.72 1.31
N GLY A 252 -2.34 18.94 1.62
CA GLY A 252 -1.00 19.25 2.15
C GLY A 252 -0.89 19.13 3.67
N GLN A 253 -1.94 18.64 4.35
CA GLN A 253 -1.93 18.41 5.81
C GLN A 253 -1.12 17.15 6.15
N PRO A 254 -0.49 17.10 7.34
CA PRO A 254 0.28 15.93 7.76
C PRO A 254 -0.60 14.69 7.79
N ASP A 255 -0.06 13.57 7.32
CA ASP A 255 -0.78 12.30 7.31
C ASP A 255 -1.08 11.82 8.76
N GLY A 256 -1.86 10.76 8.95
CA GLY A 256 -2.22 10.29 10.29
C GLY A 256 -1.01 9.94 11.18
N LEU A 257 0.08 9.44 10.59
CA LEU A 257 1.34 9.17 11.28
C LEU A 257 2.08 10.46 11.64
N GLU A 258 2.35 11.31 10.66
CA GLU A 258 3.01 12.60 10.86
C GLU A 258 2.24 13.49 11.84
N TRP A 259 0.92 13.55 11.71
CA TRP A 259 0.05 14.32 12.61
C TRP A 259 0.14 13.81 14.04
N SER A 260 0.18 12.49 14.25
CA SER A 260 0.33 11.92 15.59
C SER A 260 1.69 12.27 16.19
N ILE A 261 2.76 12.22 15.40
CA ILE A 261 4.11 12.60 15.83
C ILE A 261 4.18 14.09 16.17
N LEU A 262 3.60 14.94 15.31
CA LEU A 262 3.54 16.38 15.49
C LEU A 262 2.82 16.76 16.79
N ASN A 263 1.69 16.11 17.10
CA ASN A 263 0.93 16.39 18.31
C ASN A 263 1.60 15.89 19.60
N ILE A 264 2.55 14.96 19.51
CA ILE A 264 3.32 14.48 20.67
C ILE A 264 4.60 15.28 20.87
N THR A 265 5.31 15.59 19.78
CA THR A 265 6.69 16.09 19.83
C THR A 265 6.81 17.57 19.49
N GLY A 266 5.79 18.16 18.87
CA GLY A 266 5.85 19.50 18.28
C GLY A 266 6.70 19.59 17.01
N LYS A 267 7.12 18.45 16.44
CA LYS A 267 7.92 18.37 15.21
C LYS A 267 7.25 17.45 14.20
N GLU A 268 7.33 17.82 12.92
CA GLU A 268 6.77 17.05 11.80
C GLU A 268 7.58 15.76 11.54
N ASP A 269 8.91 15.80 11.72
CA ASP A 269 9.78 14.63 11.54
C ASP A 269 10.71 14.40 12.73
N ILE A 270 11.02 13.13 12.97
CA ILE A 270 11.97 12.69 13.99
C ILE A 270 13.23 12.22 13.29
N ASP A 271 14.21 13.11 13.18
CA ASP A 271 15.54 12.70 12.73
C ASP A 271 16.30 12.04 13.90
N ASN A 272 16.49 10.73 13.78
CA ASN A 272 17.43 9.98 14.62
C ASN A 272 18.55 9.45 13.72
N SER A 273 19.44 10.36 13.36
CA SER A 273 20.61 10.09 12.53
C SER A 273 21.71 9.38 13.30
N ASN A 274 22.35 8.44 12.61
CA ASN A 274 23.61 7.83 13.01
C ASN A 274 24.34 7.42 11.73
N GLN A 275 25.63 7.10 11.84
CA GLN A 275 26.47 6.80 10.68
C GLN A 275 25.82 5.79 9.70
N THR A 276 25.19 4.72 10.21
CA THR A 276 24.55 3.72 9.36
C THR A 276 23.28 4.24 8.69
N LYS A 277 22.43 4.96 9.43
CA LYS A 277 21.21 5.56 8.87
C LYS A 277 21.51 6.66 7.86
N ASP A 278 22.57 7.42 8.07
CA ASP A 278 23.03 8.45 7.13
C ASP A 278 23.50 7.80 5.82
N GLN A 279 24.20 6.67 5.89
CA GLN A 279 24.58 5.88 4.71
C GLN A 279 23.35 5.35 3.97
N ILE A 280 22.36 4.82 4.70
CA ILE A 280 21.10 4.33 4.10
C ILE A 280 20.35 5.47 3.39
N LYS A 281 20.24 6.63 4.04
CA LYS A 281 19.62 7.84 3.48
C LYS A 281 20.37 8.33 2.24
N GLN A 282 21.70 8.30 2.24
CA GLN A 282 22.52 8.62 1.07
C GLN A 282 22.27 7.65 -0.09
N ILE A 283 22.20 6.35 0.18
CA ILE A 283 21.88 5.34 -0.85
C ILE A 283 20.49 5.61 -1.44
N GLN A 284 19.49 5.84 -0.60
CA GLN A 284 18.13 6.15 -1.06
C GLN A 284 18.13 7.41 -1.95
N ASN A 285 18.76 8.50 -1.49
CA ASN A 285 18.81 9.77 -2.24
C ASN A 285 19.48 9.67 -3.62
N GLN A 286 20.41 8.72 -3.81
CA GLN A 286 21.03 8.44 -5.10
C GLN A 286 20.06 7.74 -6.08
N ILE A 287 19.11 6.97 -5.56
CA ILE A 287 18.11 6.23 -6.35
C ILE A 287 16.87 7.12 -6.59
N THR A 288 16.50 7.97 -5.62
CA THR A 288 15.32 8.83 -5.69
C THR A 288 15.38 9.78 -6.88
N ILE A 289 14.36 9.68 -7.74
CA ILE A 289 14.22 10.45 -8.98
C ILE A 289 13.36 11.69 -8.71
N LEU A 290 12.18 11.49 -8.11
CA LEU A 290 11.15 12.51 -7.90
C LEU A 290 10.76 12.56 -6.41
N PRO A 291 11.65 13.08 -5.54
CA PRO A 291 11.37 13.13 -4.10
C PRO A 291 10.06 13.87 -3.84
N ASP A 292 9.25 13.32 -2.94
CA ASP A 292 7.97 13.89 -2.52
C ASP A 292 7.02 14.19 -3.70
N TYR A 293 7.12 13.38 -4.76
CA TYR A 293 6.33 13.52 -5.98
C TYR A 293 6.54 14.86 -6.71
N SER A 294 7.67 15.52 -6.49
CA SER A 294 8.04 16.79 -7.11
C SER A 294 9.39 16.70 -7.82
N PHE A 295 9.71 17.68 -8.68
CA PHE A 295 11.05 17.80 -9.25
C PHE A 295 11.99 18.36 -8.19
N LYS A 296 13.21 17.80 -8.07
CA LYS A 296 14.25 18.15 -7.07
C LYS A 296 14.49 19.66 -6.85
N ASN A 297 14.11 20.54 -7.78
CA ASN A 297 14.34 21.99 -7.70
C ASN A 297 13.11 22.88 -8.01
N LYS A 298 11.89 22.33 -8.16
CA LYS A 298 10.67 23.13 -8.45
C LYS A 298 9.38 22.44 -7.99
N ASP A 299 8.72 23.05 -7.00
CA ASP A 299 7.30 22.82 -6.76
C ASP A 299 6.51 23.45 -7.91
N SER A 300 6.12 22.60 -8.85
CA SER A 300 5.33 23.00 -10.00
C SER A 300 4.18 22.03 -10.14
N LEU A 301 3.00 22.55 -10.49
CA LEU A 301 1.81 21.76 -10.83
C LEU A 301 2.15 20.63 -11.84
N SER A 302 3.11 20.89 -12.74
CA SER A 302 3.64 19.91 -13.68
C SER A 302 4.42 18.77 -13.02
N GLY A 303 5.09 19.00 -11.89
CA GLY A 303 5.82 17.99 -11.14
C GLY A 303 4.91 16.88 -10.62
N THR A 304 3.83 17.23 -9.92
CA THR A 304 2.89 16.25 -9.36
C THR A 304 2.19 15.41 -10.43
N THR A 305 1.72 16.04 -11.52
CA THR A 305 1.14 15.31 -12.67
C THR A 305 2.16 14.37 -13.30
N VAL A 306 3.39 14.82 -13.54
CA VAL A 306 4.44 13.97 -14.14
C VAL A 306 4.80 12.83 -13.21
N SER A 307 4.96 13.08 -11.92
CA SER A 307 5.21 12.06 -10.89
C SER A 307 4.12 11.01 -10.85
N GLY A 308 2.85 11.42 -10.92
CA GLY A 308 1.73 10.48 -10.93
C GLY A 308 1.69 9.61 -12.16
N ILE A 309 1.84 10.18 -13.37
CA ILE A 309 1.87 9.40 -14.61
C ILE A 309 3.10 8.49 -14.65
N PHE A 310 4.27 9.00 -14.27
CA PHE A 310 5.52 8.25 -14.21
C PHE A 310 5.42 7.09 -13.22
N GLY A 311 4.90 7.32 -12.03
CA GLY A 311 4.75 6.30 -11.00
C GLY A 311 3.73 5.23 -11.35
N VAL A 312 2.61 5.60 -11.99
CA VAL A 312 1.65 4.65 -12.59
C VAL A 312 2.35 3.76 -13.61
N ALA A 313 3.14 4.33 -14.51
CA ALA A 313 3.88 3.57 -15.52
C ALA A 313 4.96 2.66 -14.91
N ALA A 314 5.76 3.19 -13.98
CA ALA A 314 6.83 2.46 -13.30
C ALA A 314 6.29 1.28 -12.48
N THR A 315 5.18 1.50 -11.75
CA THR A 315 4.51 0.46 -10.96
C THR A 315 3.91 -0.63 -11.86
N CYS A 316 3.26 -0.24 -12.96
CA CYS A 316 2.74 -1.19 -13.94
C CYS A 316 3.87 -2.04 -14.55
N MET A 317 4.99 -1.41 -14.92
CA MET A 317 6.15 -2.08 -15.48
C MET A 317 6.78 -3.06 -14.49
N LEU A 318 6.99 -2.65 -13.24
CA LEU A 318 7.56 -3.51 -12.20
C LEU A 318 6.63 -4.70 -11.89
N GLY A 319 5.33 -4.47 -11.73
CA GLY A 319 4.35 -5.54 -11.50
C GLY A 319 4.33 -6.56 -12.66
N GLY A 320 4.40 -6.07 -13.90
CA GLY A 320 4.52 -6.90 -15.10
C GLY A 320 5.82 -7.71 -15.14
N LEU A 321 6.95 -7.09 -14.78
CA LEU A 321 8.26 -7.73 -14.77
C LEU A 321 8.36 -8.81 -13.70
N VAL A 322 7.91 -8.54 -12.47
CA VAL A 322 7.84 -9.53 -11.39
C VAL A 322 6.99 -10.71 -11.82
N GLY A 323 5.83 -10.44 -12.43
CA GLY A 323 5.01 -11.47 -13.05
C GLY A 323 5.79 -12.31 -14.06
N TYR A 324 6.42 -11.66 -15.05
CA TYR A 324 7.21 -12.33 -16.09
C TYR A 324 8.34 -13.20 -15.54
N VAL A 325 9.09 -12.73 -14.54
CA VAL A 325 10.18 -13.49 -13.91
C VAL A 325 9.65 -14.75 -13.21
N VAL A 326 8.49 -14.65 -12.55
CA VAL A 326 7.83 -15.82 -11.93
C VAL A 326 7.45 -16.86 -12.99
N LEU A 327 7.03 -16.43 -14.18
CA LEU A 327 6.72 -17.31 -15.32
C LEU A 327 7.95 -17.99 -15.91
N LYS A 328 8.98 -17.21 -16.26
CA LYS A 328 10.15 -17.72 -17.00
C LYS A 328 10.87 -18.84 -16.24
N LYS A 329 11.00 -18.69 -14.93
CA LYS A 329 11.62 -19.68 -14.04
C LYS A 329 10.84 -21.00 -13.91
N LYS A 330 9.64 -21.11 -14.49
CA LYS A 330 8.85 -22.36 -14.60
C LYS A 330 9.28 -23.17 -15.80
N ASN A 331 9.43 -22.52 -16.95
CA ASN A 331 9.81 -23.19 -18.20
C ASN A 331 11.21 -23.81 -18.09
N GLU A 332 12.12 -23.16 -17.37
CA GLU A 332 13.47 -23.69 -17.09
C GLU A 332 13.51 -24.90 -16.14
N LYS A 333 12.43 -25.21 -15.40
CA LYS A 333 12.37 -26.40 -14.50
C LYS A 333 11.63 -27.59 -15.12
N ASN A 334 10.95 -27.38 -16.24
CA ASN A 334 10.18 -28.41 -16.96
C ASN A 334 10.93 -28.94 -18.19
N HIS A 335 12.18 -28.51 -18.39
CA HIS A 335 13.16 -29.02 -19.33
C HIS A 335 14.33 -29.62 -18.55
#